data_AF-A0A8C5AY47-F1
#
_entry.id   AF-A0A8C5AY47-F1
#
_cell.length_a   1.000
_cell.length_b   1.000
_cell.length_c   1.000
_cell.angle_alpha   90.00
_cell.angle_beta   90.00
_cell.angle_gamma   90.00
#
_symmetry.space_group_name_H-M   'P 1'
#
loop_
_entity.id
_entity.type
_entity.pdbx_description
1 polymer ?
#
loop_
_entity_poly.entity_id
_entity_poly.type
_entity_poly.pdbx_seq_one_letter_code
_entity_poly.pdbx_strand_id
1 'polypeptide(L)'
;MSSDFEAYEQDFGTLTAEITNKVGRIPKLSGEEKTQLVLNVDKQLEEVRELMEQMDLEVREIPVQSRAMFNSRLKSYKQELEKLEKDFKRSRIAYSDEVRNELLGDDAGSSENQRAHLLDNTEKLERSSRRLEAGYQIAVETEQIGQEMLSNLNTDREKIQRARERLRETDANLGKSSRILTGMLRSHLCTPHCSSPPFFFFIFIFILLLLLLISCLVFQFIHFL
;
A
#
# COMPACT_ATOMS: atom_id res chain seq x y z
N MET A 1 -0.59 9.34 -9.27
CA MET A 1 -0.73 7.99 -9.85
C MET A 1 0.71 7.54 -10.08
N SER A 2 1.27 6.70 -9.21
CA SER A 2 2.70 6.31 -9.35
C SER A 2 2.81 5.27 -10.45
N SER A 3 3.57 5.60 -11.48
CA SER A 3 3.93 4.71 -12.60
C SER A 3 4.59 3.41 -12.13
N ASP A 4 5.23 3.47 -10.97
CA ASP A 4 6.13 2.43 -10.49
C ASP A 4 5.34 1.26 -9.89
N PHE A 5 4.20 1.54 -9.24
CA PHE A 5 3.30 0.50 -8.75
C PHE A 5 2.71 -0.33 -9.90
N GLU A 6 2.34 0.31 -11.01
CA GLU A 6 1.76 -0.37 -12.17
C GLU A 6 2.79 -1.26 -12.89
N ALA A 7 4.06 -0.83 -12.93
CA ALA A 7 5.16 -1.64 -13.41
C ALA A 7 5.37 -2.89 -12.53
N TYR A 8 5.38 -2.73 -11.20
CA TYR A 8 5.48 -3.86 -10.28
C TYR A 8 4.28 -4.82 -10.37
N GLU A 9 3.06 -4.29 -10.59
CA GLU A 9 1.85 -5.11 -10.79
C GLU A 9 1.96 -5.96 -12.06
N GLN A 10 2.50 -5.39 -13.14
CA GLN A 10 2.75 -6.11 -14.38
C GLN A 10 3.82 -7.20 -14.21
N ASP A 11 4.95 -6.87 -13.58
CA ASP A 11 6.04 -7.82 -13.33
C ASP A 11 5.58 -8.98 -12.44
N PHE A 12 4.83 -8.69 -11.37
CA PHE A 12 4.20 -9.71 -10.52
C PHE A 12 3.32 -10.67 -11.34
N GLY A 13 2.45 -10.14 -12.21
CA GLY A 13 1.57 -10.95 -13.06
C GLY A 13 2.33 -11.85 -14.03
N THR A 14 3.41 -11.34 -14.64
CA THR A 14 4.22 -12.14 -15.57
C THR A 14 4.99 -13.26 -14.86
N LEU A 15 5.63 -12.96 -13.73
CA LEU A 15 6.38 -13.94 -12.94
C LEU A 15 5.48 -15.01 -12.35
N THR A 16 4.34 -14.65 -11.76
CA THR A 16 3.38 -15.64 -11.24
C THR A 16 2.84 -16.57 -12.32
N ALA A 17 2.56 -16.07 -13.54
CA ALA A 17 2.14 -16.91 -14.66
C ALA A 17 3.26 -17.86 -15.12
N GLU A 18 4.51 -17.39 -15.15
CA GLU A 18 5.66 -18.24 -15.48
C GLU A 18 5.89 -19.33 -14.42
N ILE A 19 5.86 -18.96 -13.12
CA ILE A 19 5.98 -19.90 -12.00
C ILE A 19 4.87 -20.94 -12.06
N THR A 20 3.62 -20.52 -12.27
CA THR A 20 2.47 -21.45 -12.35
C THR A 20 2.68 -22.48 -13.48
N ASN A 21 3.15 -22.03 -14.65
CA ASN A 21 3.48 -22.91 -15.77
C ASN A 21 4.61 -23.89 -15.43
N LYS A 22 5.69 -23.40 -14.78
CA LYS A 22 6.82 -24.24 -14.37
C LYS A 22 6.40 -25.25 -13.29
N VAL A 23 5.64 -24.84 -12.28
CA VAL A 23 5.08 -25.70 -11.23
C VAL A 23 4.23 -26.83 -11.82
N GLY A 24 3.42 -26.54 -12.85
CA GLY A 24 2.66 -27.56 -13.57
C GLY A 24 3.50 -28.52 -14.41
N ARG A 25 4.75 -28.15 -14.75
CA ARG A 25 5.71 -29.01 -15.46
C ARG A 25 6.57 -29.86 -14.54
N ILE A 26 6.81 -29.43 -13.29
CA ILE A 26 7.56 -30.19 -12.27
C ILE A 26 7.10 -31.66 -12.16
N PRO A 27 5.81 -32.00 -12.04
CA PRO A 27 5.40 -33.41 -11.92
C PRO A 27 5.65 -34.23 -13.19
N LYS A 28 5.83 -33.60 -14.37
CA LYS A 28 6.03 -34.30 -15.66
C LYS A 28 7.50 -34.56 -15.98
N LEU A 29 8.42 -33.97 -15.23
CA LEU A 29 9.87 -34.11 -15.40
C LEU A 29 10.43 -35.00 -14.29
N SER A 30 11.52 -35.72 -14.60
CA SER A 30 12.25 -36.59 -13.68
C SER A 30 13.76 -36.31 -13.73
N GLY A 31 14.50 -36.74 -12.70
CA GLY A 31 15.96 -36.59 -12.63
C GLY A 31 16.48 -35.16 -12.44
N GLU A 32 17.66 -34.89 -13.00
CA GLU A 32 18.44 -33.64 -12.84
C GLU A 32 17.68 -32.40 -13.36
N GLU A 33 16.97 -32.54 -14.48
CA GLU A 33 16.19 -31.45 -15.10
C GLU A 33 15.09 -30.94 -14.17
N LYS A 34 14.48 -31.85 -13.40
CA LYS A 34 13.47 -31.51 -12.41
C LYS A 34 14.08 -30.77 -11.21
N THR A 35 15.24 -31.22 -10.73
CA THR A 35 15.97 -30.56 -9.63
C THR A 35 16.34 -29.13 -10.01
N GLN A 36 16.85 -28.93 -11.23
CA GLN A 36 17.16 -27.59 -11.74
C GLN A 36 15.91 -26.72 -11.89
N LEU A 37 14.80 -27.28 -12.36
CA LEU A 37 13.54 -26.55 -12.48
C LEU A 37 12.97 -26.15 -11.12
N VAL A 38 13.06 -27.03 -10.11
CA VAL A 38 12.64 -26.73 -8.73
C VAL A 38 13.46 -25.59 -8.16
N LEU A 39 14.79 -25.59 -8.32
CA LEU A 39 15.67 -24.51 -7.88
C LEU A 39 15.38 -23.19 -8.61
N ASN A 40 15.08 -23.25 -9.91
CA ASN A 40 14.71 -22.08 -10.70
C ASN A 40 13.39 -21.47 -10.20
N VAL A 41 12.38 -22.31 -9.96
CA VAL A 41 11.09 -21.87 -9.40
C VAL A 41 11.25 -21.30 -7.99
N ASP A 42 12.12 -21.88 -7.16
CA ASP A 42 12.38 -21.37 -5.80
C ASP A 42 12.99 -19.96 -5.84
N LYS A 43 13.94 -19.70 -6.77
CA LYS A 43 14.49 -18.35 -6.99
C LYS A 43 13.44 -17.37 -7.48
N GLN A 44 12.62 -17.76 -8.45
CA GLN A 44 11.55 -16.90 -8.97
C GLN A 44 10.48 -16.60 -7.91
N LEU A 45 10.18 -17.54 -7.02
CA LEU A 45 9.30 -17.29 -5.89
C LEU A 45 9.87 -16.24 -4.94
N GLU A 46 11.20 -16.24 -4.73
CA GLU A 46 11.87 -15.21 -3.94
C GLU A 46 11.79 -13.84 -4.61
N GLU A 47 12.05 -13.74 -5.92
CA GLU A 47 11.92 -12.50 -6.69
C GLU A 47 10.49 -11.92 -6.60
N VAL A 48 9.46 -12.77 -6.63
CA VAL A 48 8.06 -12.34 -6.47
C VAL A 48 7.78 -11.86 -5.04
N ARG A 49 8.41 -12.44 -4.01
CA ARG A 49 8.32 -11.93 -2.63
C ARG A 49 8.96 -10.55 -2.51
N GLU A 50 10.14 -10.35 -3.09
CA GLU A 50 10.82 -9.04 -3.10
C GLU A 50 9.95 -7.98 -3.79
N LEU A 51 9.34 -8.29 -4.94
CA LEU A 51 8.38 -7.41 -5.63
C LEU A 51 7.18 -7.07 -4.75
N MET A 52 6.65 -8.03 -3.98
CA MET A 52 5.55 -7.79 -3.06
C MET A 52 5.94 -6.85 -1.92
N GLU A 53 7.16 -6.96 -1.41
CA GLU A 53 7.68 -6.03 -0.40
C GLU A 53 7.84 -4.62 -0.97
N GLN A 54 8.36 -4.49 -2.20
CA GLN A 54 8.45 -3.19 -2.89
C GLN A 54 7.06 -2.56 -3.10
N MET A 55 6.06 -3.35 -3.52
CA MET A 55 4.68 -2.85 -3.62
C MET A 55 4.09 -2.43 -2.26
N ASP A 56 4.42 -3.12 -1.15
CA ASP A 56 3.97 -2.72 0.21
C ASP A 56 4.60 -1.39 0.65
N LEU A 57 5.86 -1.13 0.26
CA LEU A 57 6.55 0.13 0.51
C LEU A 57 5.93 1.28 -0.29
N GLU A 58 5.70 1.09 -1.59
CA GLU A 58 5.05 2.09 -2.45
C GLU A 58 3.65 2.46 -1.94
N VAL A 59 2.85 1.48 -1.50
CA VAL A 59 1.51 1.73 -0.97
C VAL A 59 1.52 2.51 0.37
N ARG A 60 2.64 2.56 1.09
CA ARG A 60 2.80 3.42 2.27
C ARG A 60 3.01 4.89 1.90
N GLU A 61 3.61 5.16 0.76
CA GLU A 61 3.84 6.52 0.25
C GLU A 61 2.58 7.14 -0.40
N ILE A 62 1.61 6.30 -0.79
CA ILE A 62 0.34 6.74 -1.38
C ILE A 62 -0.56 7.45 -0.34
N PRO A 63 -1.21 8.57 -0.71
CA PRO A 63 -2.13 9.29 0.16
C PRO A 63 -3.32 8.42 0.63
N VAL A 64 -3.79 8.68 1.86
CA VAL A 64 -4.77 7.86 2.59
C VAL A 64 -6.09 7.66 1.84
N GLN A 65 -6.48 8.59 0.95
CA GLN A 65 -7.73 8.47 0.19
C GLN A 65 -7.74 7.32 -0.83
N SER A 66 -6.61 7.03 -1.49
CA SER A 66 -6.49 5.95 -2.49
C SER A 66 -5.93 4.65 -1.91
N ARG A 67 -5.29 4.72 -0.74
CA ARG A 67 -4.61 3.59 -0.08
C ARG A 67 -5.52 2.38 0.19
N ALA A 68 -6.82 2.60 0.44
CA ALA A 68 -7.77 1.51 0.69
C ALA A 68 -7.94 0.56 -0.52
N MET A 69 -7.92 1.10 -1.74
CA MET A 69 -8.05 0.32 -2.97
C MET A 69 -6.78 -0.53 -3.23
N PHE A 70 -5.61 0.07 -3.06
CA PHE A 70 -4.33 -0.62 -3.22
C PHE A 70 -4.09 -1.69 -2.14
N ASN A 71 -4.47 -1.44 -0.89
CA ASN A 71 -4.42 -2.45 0.17
C ASN A 71 -5.31 -3.67 -0.12
N SER A 72 -6.49 -3.45 -0.71
CA SER A 72 -7.35 -4.55 -1.14
C SER A 72 -6.70 -5.40 -2.23
N ARG A 73 -6.03 -4.77 -3.20
CA ARG A 73 -5.31 -5.48 -4.27
C ARG A 73 -4.10 -6.24 -3.72
N LEU A 74 -3.28 -5.59 -2.90
CA LEU A 74 -2.14 -6.24 -2.22
C LEU A 74 -2.57 -7.46 -1.42
N LYS A 75 -3.72 -7.39 -0.74
CA LYS A 75 -4.25 -8.55 -0.02
C LYS A 75 -4.58 -9.71 -0.96
N SER A 76 -5.16 -9.44 -2.13
CA SER A 76 -5.41 -10.47 -3.15
C SER A 76 -4.12 -11.08 -3.67
N TYR A 77 -3.10 -10.27 -3.99
CA TYR A 77 -1.80 -10.77 -4.44
C TYR A 77 -1.07 -11.60 -3.38
N LYS A 78 -1.15 -11.21 -2.10
CA LYS A 78 -0.62 -12.00 -0.98
C LYS A 78 -1.29 -13.38 -0.89
N GLN A 79 -2.61 -13.45 -1.07
CA GLN A 79 -3.34 -14.72 -1.10
C GLN A 79 -2.95 -15.59 -2.31
N GLU A 80 -2.75 -14.97 -3.47
CA GLU A 80 -2.33 -15.66 -4.68
C GLU A 80 -0.92 -16.26 -4.53
N LEU A 81 0.02 -15.50 -3.95
CA LEU A 81 1.37 -16.00 -3.66
C LEU A 81 1.33 -17.16 -2.65
N GLU A 82 0.54 -17.05 -1.58
CA GLU A 82 0.41 -18.13 -0.59
C GLU A 82 -0.13 -19.42 -1.23
N LYS A 83 -1.09 -19.30 -2.15
CA LYS A 83 -1.61 -20.44 -2.92
C LYS A 83 -0.51 -21.03 -3.81
N LEU A 84 0.23 -20.19 -4.53
CA LEU A 84 1.30 -20.61 -5.43
C LEU A 84 2.43 -21.33 -4.67
N GLU A 85 2.80 -20.86 -3.48
CA GLU A 85 3.74 -21.54 -2.59
C GLU A 85 3.25 -22.92 -2.14
N LYS A 86 1.96 -23.04 -1.78
CA LYS A 86 1.37 -24.33 -1.39
C LYS A 86 1.39 -25.30 -2.57
N ASP A 87 1.06 -24.83 -3.77
CA ASP A 87 1.08 -25.65 -4.98
C ASP A 87 2.50 -26.10 -5.33
N PHE A 88 3.50 -25.22 -5.21
CA PHE A 88 4.92 -25.59 -5.37
C PHE A 88 5.38 -26.62 -4.34
N LYS A 89 5.08 -26.40 -3.05
CA LYS A 89 5.39 -27.36 -1.97
C LYS A 89 4.75 -28.72 -2.23
N ARG A 90 3.50 -28.76 -2.70
CA ARG A 90 2.80 -30.00 -3.05
C ARG A 90 3.46 -30.73 -4.21
N SER A 91 3.83 -30.00 -5.28
CA SER A 91 4.57 -30.57 -6.42
C SER A 91 5.96 -31.09 -6.03
N ARG A 92 6.61 -30.49 -5.02
CA ARG A 92 7.88 -30.96 -4.45
C ARG A 92 7.72 -32.18 -3.53
N ILE A 93 6.61 -32.31 -2.80
CA ILE A 93 6.36 -33.49 -1.94
C ILE A 93 6.00 -34.71 -2.79
N ALA A 94 5.20 -34.53 -3.85
CA ALA A 94 4.92 -35.60 -4.82
C ALA A 94 6.23 -36.18 -5.42
N TYR A 95 7.23 -35.34 -5.65
CA TYR A 95 8.57 -35.76 -6.05
C TYR A 95 9.29 -36.62 -4.99
N SER A 96 9.18 -36.27 -3.72
CA SER A 96 9.86 -37.02 -2.65
C SER A 96 9.28 -38.42 -2.45
N ASP A 97 7.97 -38.62 -2.66
CA ASP A 97 7.35 -39.95 -2.57
C ASP A 97 7.64 -40.79 -3.82
N GLU A 98 7.63 -40.20 -5.02
CA GLU A 98 7.97 -40.91 -6.27
C GLU A 98 9.43 -41.41 -6.26
N VAL A 99 10.38 -40.55 -5.88
CA VAL A 99 11.81 -40.91 -5.79
C VAL A 99 12.05 -41.93 -4.68
N ARG A 100 11.35 -41.82 -3.53
CA ARG A 100 11.47 -42.81 -2.45
C ARG A 100 10.90 -44.17 -2.87
N ASN A 101 9.86 -44.18 -3.69
CA ASN A 101 9.26 -45.40 -4.21
C ASN A 101 10.11 -46.04 -5.32
N GLU A 102 10.78 -45.24 -6.16
CA GLU A 102 11.76 -45.75 -7.15
C GLU A 102 13.05 -46.27 -6.49
N LEU A 103 13.50 -45.66 -5.38
CA LEU A 103 14.72 -46.08 -4.66
C LEU A 103 14.52 -47.30 -3.74
N LEU A 104 13.29 -47.75 -3.52
CA LEU A 104 12.93 -48.91 -2.69
C LEU A 104 12.27 -50.05 -3.48
N GLY A 105 12.28 -49.95 -4.81
CA GLY A 105 11.57 -50.84 -5.72
C GLY A 105 12.39 -51.96 -6.32
N ASP A 106 13.33 -52.59 -5.59
CA ASP A 106 13.83 -53.93 -5.92
C ASP A 106 14.59 -54.54 -4.74
N ASP A 107 13.99 -55.52 -4.07
CA ASP A 107 14.60 -56.80 -3.67
C ASP A 107 13.81 -57.45 -2.52
N ALA A 108 13.70 -58.77 -2.63
CA ALA A 108 12.79 -59.66 -1.94
C ALA A 108 13.11 -59.86 -0.45
N GLY A 109 12.07 -60.07 0.40
CA GLY A 109 12.29 -60.46 1.79
C GLY A 109 11.04 -60.57 2.66
N SER A 110 10.33 -61.68 2.52
CA SER A 110 9.20 -62.10 3.37
C SER A 110 9.57 -62.18 4.86
N SER A 111 8.66 -61.73 5.74
CA SER A 111 8.66 -61.82 7.23
C SER A 111 9.37 -60.72 8.04
N GLU A 112 10.64 -60.37 7.80
CA GLU A 112 11.31 -59.28 8.58
C GLU A 112 10.80 -57.89 8.20
N ASN A 113 10.52 -57.66 6.91
CA ASN A 113 10.00 -56.40 6.39
C ASN A 113 8.64 -56.02 6.98
N GLN A 114 7.83 -56.98 7.45
CA GLN A 114 6.54 -56.66 8.07
C GLN A 114 6.72 -56.05 9.46
N ARG A 115 7.70 -56.50 10.23
CA ARG A 115 8.02 -55.94 11.55
C ARG A 115 8.74 -54.60 11.42
N ALA A 116 9.66 -54.48 10.46
CA ALA A 116 10.27 -53.21 10.07
C ALA A 116 9.23 -52.21 9.54
N HIS A 117 8.27 -52.65 8.72
CA HIS A 117 7.15 -51.81 8.26
C HIS A 117 6.24 -51.38 9.39
N LEU A 118 5.96 -52.23 10.38
CA LEU A 118 5.13 -51.84 11.53
C LEU A 118 5.86 -50.83 12.43
N LEU A 119 7.17 -50.99 12.62
CA LEU A 119 7.99 -50.03 13.35
C LEU A 119 8.13 -48.70 12.58
N ASP A 120 8.35 -48.73 11.26
CA ASP A 120 8.39 -47.52 10.41
C ASP A 120 7.01 -46.84 10.34
N ASN A 121 5.92 -47.60 10.31
CA ASN A 121 4.57 -47.04 10.42
C ASN A 121 4.34 -46.39 11.80
N THR A 122 4.84 -47.00 12.88
CA THR A 122 4.75 -46.43 14.22
C THR A 122 5.58 -45.15 14.35
N GLU A 123 6.80 -45.13 13.80
CA GLU A 123 7.66 -43.94 13.79
C GLU A 123 7.10 -42.83 12.90
N LYS A 124 6.50 -43.17 11.75
CA LYS A 124 5.77 -42.24 10.89
C LYS A 124 4.55 -41.68 11.61
N LEU A 125 3.80 -42.51 12.33
CA LEU A 125 2.66 -42.07 13.14
C LEU A 125 3.12 -41.11 14.24
N GLU A 126 4.21 -41.43 14.95
CA GLU A 126 4.75 -40.59 16.01
C GLU A 126 5.28 -39.24 15.45
N ARG A 127 5.97 -39.24 14.30
CA ARG A 127 6.35 -38.01 13.59
C ARG A 127 5.13 -37.22 13.11
N SER A 128 4.11 -37.90 12.57
CA SER A 128 2.88 -37.25 12.14
C SER A 128 2.16 -36.61 13.32
N SER A 129 2.09 -37.31 14.46
CA SER A 129 1.53 -36.81 15.71
C SER A 129 2.27 -35.56 16.20
N ARG A 130 3.62 -35.59 16.23
CA ARG A 130 4.42 -34.42 16.60
C ARG A 130 4.23 -33.23 15.65
N ARG A 131 4.12 -33.49 14.35
CA ARG A 131 3.82 -32.45 13.35
C ARG A 131 2.41 -31.88 13.50
N LEU A 132 1.45 -32.73 13.86
CA LEU A 132 0.06 -32.33 14.06
C LEU A 132 -0.08 -31.50 15.34
N GLU A 133 0.63 -31.87 16.41
CA GLU A 133 0.71 -31.09 17.65
C GLU A 133 1.41 -29.75 17.45
N ALA A 134 2.54 -29.72 16.74
CA ALA A 134 3.20 -28.47 16.36
C ALA A 134 2.31 -27.60 15.45
N GLY A 135 1.61 -28.21 14.48
CA GLY A 135 0.66 -27.52 13.62
C GLY A 135 -0.53 -26.96 14.38
N TYR A 136 -1.02 -27.69 15.39
CA TYR A 136 -2.08 -27.23 16.29
C TYR A 136 -1.62 -26.02 17.11
N GLN A 137 -0.42 -26.07 17.69
CA GLN A 137 0.15 -24.93 18.42
C GLN A 137 0.27 -23.69 17.51
N ILE A 138 0.81 -23.85 16.30
CA ILE A 138 0.93 -22.76 15.32
C ILE A 138 -0.45 -22.22 14.95
N ALA A 139 -1.46 -23.09 14.78
CA ALA A 139 -2.82 -22.67 14.48
C ALA A 139 -3.42 -21.81 15.61
N VAL A 140 -3.19 -22.19 16.87
CA VAL A 140 -3.63 -21.44 18.05
C VAL A 140 -2.92 -20.09 18.14
N GLU A 141 -1.60 -20.05 17.95
CA GLU A 141 -0.83 -18.80 17.91
C GLU A 141 -1.33 -17.88 16.77
N THR A 142 -1.65 -18.46 15.61
CA THR A 142 -2.20 -17.72 14.47
C THR A 142 -3.61 -17.20 14.74
N GLU A 143 -4.46 -17.97 15.44
CA GLU A 143 -5.79 -17.53 15.87
C GLU A 143 -5.68 -16.32 16.81
N GLN A 144 -4.77 -16.38 17.77
CA GLN A 144 -4.53 -15.30 18.72
C GLN A 144 -4.05 -14.02 18.02
N ILE A 145 -3.09 -14.13 17.10
CA ILE A 145 -2.62 -13.01 16.27
C ILE A 145 -3.78 -12.49 15.41
N GLY A 146 -4.59 -13.36 14.83
CA GLY A 146 -5.76 -12.97 14.03
C GLY A 146 -6.80 -12.19 14.85
N GLN A 147 -7.04 -12.59 16.09
CA GLN A 147 -7.93 -11.88 17.02
C GLN A 147 -7.38 -10.49 17.36
N GLU A 148 -6.08 -10.38 17.63
CA GLU A 148 -5.42 -9.10 17.86
C GLU A 148 -5.51 -8.19 16.63
N MET A 149 -5.29 -8.73 15.42
CA MET A 149 -5.46 -7.98 14.18
C MET A 149 -6.90 -7.45 14.00
N LEU A 150 -7.92 -8.27 14.29
CA LEU A 150 -9.31 -7.83 14.22
C LEU A 150 -9.61 -6.70 15.22
N SER A 151 -9.05 -6.79 16.44
CA SER A 151 -9.14 -5.73 17.44
C SER A 151 -8.48 -4.43 16.98
N ASN A 152 -7.28 -4.52 16.40
CA ASN A 152 -6.55 -3.38 15.86
C ASN A 152 -7.29 -2.72 14.69
N LEU A 153 -7.84 -3.52 13.77
CA LEU A 153 -8.67 -3.03 12.65
C LEU A 153 -9.93 -2.33 13.14
N ASN A 154 -10.57 -2.84 14.19
CA ASN A 154 -11.73 -2.17 14.77
C ASN A 154 -11.35 -0.82 15.39
N THR A 155 -10.22 -0.77 16.12
CA THR A 155 -9.68 0.47 16.68
C THR A 155 -9.32 1.48 15.58
N ASP A 156 -8.73 1.02 14.49
CA ASP A 156 -8.37 1.88 13.35
C ASP A 156 -9.61 2.38 12.61
N ARG A 157 -10.66 1.56 12.49
CA ARG A 157 -11.97 2.00 11.99
C ARG A 157 -12.52 3.15 12.85
N GLU A 158 -12.46 3.04 14.17
CA GLU A 158 -12.88 4.12 15.07
C GLU A 158 -12.04 5.38 14.89
N LYS A 159 -10.71 5.26 14.77
CA LYS A 159 -9.83 6.42 14.51
C LYS A 159 -10.21 7.11 13.21
N ILE A 160 -10.47 6.35 12.14
CA ILE A 160 -10.90 6.90 10.84
C ILE A 160 -12.26 7.59 10.97
N GLN A 161 -13.21 7.00 11.69
CA GLN A 161 -14.52 7.62 11.93
C GLN A 161 -14.38 8.94 12.71
N ARG A 162 -13.57 8.97 13.77
CA ARG A 162 -13.29 10.20 14.54
C ARG A 162 -12.59 11.26 13.69
N ALA A 163 -11.64 10.87 12.84
CA ALA A 163 -10.97 11.78 11.92
C ALA A 163 -11.95 12.39 10.89
N ARG A 164 -12.87 11.58 10.35
CA ARG A 164 -13.92 12.06 9.45
C ARG A 164 -14.87 13.04 10.12
N GLU A 165 -15.28 12.76 11.36
CA GLU A 165 -16.16 13.66 12.12
C GLU A 165 -15.46 14.99 12.40
N ARG A 166 -14.19 14.97 12.83
CA ARG A 166 -13.38 16.17 13.04
C ARG A 166 -13.20 16.99 11.76
N LEU A 167 -12.99 16.34 10.61
CA LEU A 167 -12.90 17.02 9.32
C LEU A 167 -14.24 17.68 8.96
N ARG A 168 -15.36 16.98 9.12
CA ARG A 168 -16.70 17.53 8.86
C ARG A 168 -17.02 18.72 9.77
N GLU A 169 -16.62 18.66 11.03
CA GLU A 169 -16.75 19.77 11.97
C GLU A 169 -15.86 20.96 11.55
N THR A 170 -14.62 20.67 11.13
CA THR A 170 -13.69 21.69 10.63
C THR A 170 -14.22 22.36 9.36
N ASP A 171 -14.81 21.61 8.42
CA ASP A 171 -15.45 22.16 7.22
C ASP A 171 -16.64 23.06 7.57
N ALA A 172 -17.49 22.64 8.52
CA ALA A 172 -18.60 23.46 9.00
C ALA A 172 -18.11 24.76 9.66
N ASN A 173 -17.02 24.70 10.41
CA ASN A 173 -16.41 25.85 11.07
C ASN A 173 -15.67 26.77 10.07
N LEU A 174 -15.01 26.22 9.05
CA LEU A 174 -14.43 26.97 7.94
C LEU A 174 -15.52 27.69 7.12
N GLY A 175 -16.67 27.06 6.90
CA GLY A 175 -17.82 27.70 6.26
C GLY A 175 -18.34 28.90 7.06
N LYS A 176 -18.43 28.79 8.39
CA LYS A 176 -18.81 29.90 9.28
C LYS A 176 -17.75 31.02 9.27
N SER A 177 -16.47 30.66 9.39
CA SER A 177 -15.35 31.60 9.36
C SER A 177 -15.24 32.32 8.01
N SER A 178 -15.44 31.62 6.89
CA SER A 178 -15.48 32.23 5.55
C SER A 178 -16.64 33.23 5.41
N ARG A 179 -17.80 32.92 5.98
CA ARG A 179 -18.96 33.83 5.99
C ARG A 179 -18.72 35.07 6.86
N ILE A 180 -18.07 34.91 8.02
CA ILE A 180 -17.66 36.04 8.88
C ILE A 180 -16.59 36.87 8.18
N LEU A 181 -15.57 36.24 7.60
CA LEU A 181 -14.49 36.92 6.88
C LEU A 181 -15.02 37.70 5.68
N THR A 182 -15.95 37.13 4.91
CA THR A 182 -16.63 37.83 3.80
C THR A 182 -17.47 39.00 4.32
N GLY A 183 -18.11 38.85 5.49
CA GLY A 183 -18.81 39.94 6.18
C GLY A 183 -17.85 41.07 6.59
N MET A 184 -16.72 40.75 7.20
CA MET A 184 -15.68 41.72 7.59
C MET A 184 -15.06 42.41 6.37
N LEU A 185 -14.73 41.66 5.31
CA LEU A 185 -14.17 42.21 4.07
C LEU A 185 -15.15 43.17 3.40
N ARG A 186 -16.44 42.82 3.39
CA ARG A 186 -17.51 43.69 2.86
C ARG A 186 -17.70 44.95 3.72
N SER A 187 -17.61 44.85 5.05
CA SER A 187 -17.69 46.01 5.93
C SER A 187 -16.48 46.95 5.81
N HIS A 188 -15.27 46.42 5.57
CA HIS A 188 -14.08 47.24 5.37
C HIS A 188 -13.98 47.86 3.96
N LEU A 189 -14.45 47.17 2.91
CA LEU A 189 -14.54 47.77 1.56
C LEU A 189 -15.72 48.75 1.43
N CYS A 190 -16.81 48.55 2.17
CA CYS A 190 -17.96 49.46 2.23
C CYS A 190 -17.94 50.35 3.48
N THR A 191 -16.79 50.93 3.86
CA THR A 191 -16.82 52.13 4.70
C THR A 191 -17.17 53.32 3.79
N PRO A 192 -18.34 53.98 3.92
CA PRO A 192 -18.76 55.07 3.03
C PRO A 192 -17.93 56.35 3.18
N HIS A 193 -16.86 56.32 3.98
CA HIS A 193 -16.06 57.50 4.30
C HIS A 193 -15.02 57.83 3.22
N CYS A 194 -14.51 56.82 2.50
CA CYS A 194 -13.49 56.99 1.47
C CYS A 194 -14.04 57.57 0.14
N SER A 195 -15.35 57.45 -0.10
CA SER A 195 -16.03 58.05 -1.24
C SER A 195 -16.75 59.36 -0.90
N SER A 196 -16.33 60.05 0.17
CA SER A 196 -16.97 61.31 0.53
C SER A 196 -16.46 62.45 -0.37
N PRO A 197 -17.35 63.23 -1.01
CA PRO A 197 -16.99 64.32 -1.92
C PRO A 197 -16.05 65.39 -1.33
N PRO A 198 -15.99 65.69 0.00
CA PRO A 198 -15.04 66.68 0.49
C PRO A 198 -13.57 66.29 0.29
N PHE A 199 -13.20 65.01 0.35
CA PHE A 199 -11.77 64.63 0.28
C PHE A 199 -11.18 64.86 -1.12
N PHE A 200 -11.92 64.50 -2.17
CA PHE A 200 -11.53 64.80 -3.55
C PHE A 200 -11.51 66.31 -3.84
N PHE A 201 -12.42 67.07 -3.24
CA PHE A 201 -12.46 68.53 -3.36
C PHE A 201 -11.23 69.20 -2.74
N PHE A 202 -10.78 68.75 -1.56
CA PHE A 202 -9.55 69.25 -0.93
C PHE A 202 -8.30 68.93 -1.77
N ILE A 203 -8.20 67.72 -2.33
CA ILE A 203 -7.08 67.34 -3.20
C ILE A 203 -7.06 68.20 -4.47
N PHE A 204 -8.22 68.43 -5.08
CA PHE A 204 -8.33 69.24 -6.30
C PHE A 204 -7.91 70.70 -6.05
N ILE A 205 -8.37 71.30 -4.94
CA ILE A 205 -7.98 72.66 -4.54
C ILE A 205 -6.47 72.76 -4.31
N PHE A 206 -5.89 71.78 -3.63
CA PHE A 206 -4.45 71.76 -3.35
C PHE A 206 -3.62 71.73 -4.64
N ILE A 207 -4.01 70.89 -5.61
CA ILE A 207 -3.36 70.82 -6.92
C ILE A 207 -3.47 72.14 -7.68
N LEU A 208 -4.64 72.79 -7.67
CA LEU A 208 -4.86 74.07 -8.34
C LEU A 208 -3.96 75.19 -7.75
N LEU A 209 -3.85 75.24 -6.43
CA LEU A 209 -3.00 76.22 -5.73
C LEU A 209 -1.52 76.01 -6.06
N LEU A 210 -1.07 74.76 -6.13
CA LEU A 210 0.30 74.40 -6.48
C LEU A 210 0.63 74.81 -7.93
N LEU A 211 -0.28 74.60 -8.87
CA LEU A 211 -0.14 75.08 -10.26
C LEU A 211 -0.06 76.60 -10.36
N LEU A 212 -0.88 77.32 -9.58
CA LEU A 212 -0.85 78.79 -9.56
C LEU A 212 0.48 79.32 -9.00
N LEU A 213 0.99 78.69 -7.94
CA LEU A 213 2.29 79.02 -7.35
C LEU A 213 3.43 78.80 -8.36
N ILE A 214 3.43 77.66 -9.06
CA ILE A 214 4.40 77.38 -10.13
C ILE A 214 4.31 78.43 -11.24
N SER A 215 3.09 78.75 -11.71
CA SER A 215 2.89 79.76 -12.75
C SER A 215 3.37 81.15 -12.32
N CYS A 216 3.12 81.53 -11.07
CA CYS A 216 3.61 82.78 -10.49
C CYS A 216 5.15 82.81 -10.41
N LEU A 217 5.77 81.71 -10.00
CA LEU A 217 7.23 81.59 -9.92
C LEU A 217 7.87 81.67 -11.30
N VAL A 218 7.27 81.02 -12.31
CA VAL A 218 7.72 81.10 -13.71
C VAL A 218 7.58 82.53 -14.25
N PHE A 219 6.47 83.22 -13.95
CA PHE A 219 6.27 84.61 -14.37
C PHE A 219 7.28 85.56 -13.70
N GLN A 220 7.52 85.39 -12.40
CA GLN A 220 8.52 86.14 -11.65
C GLN A 220 9.94 85.90 -12.22
N PHE A 221 10.26 84.66 -12.58
CA PHE A 221 11.54 84.30 -13.19
C PHE A 221 11.71 84.91 -14.58
N ILE A 222 10.65 84.94 -15.40
CA ILE A 222 10.65 85.57 -16.73
C ILE A 222 10.78 87.09 -16.65
N HIS A 223 10.16 87.74 -15.67
CA HIS A 223 10.26 89.19 -15.50
C HIS A 223 11.62 89.64 -14.94
N PHE A 224 12.35 88.76 -14.26
CA PHE A 224 13.66 89.06 -13.68
C PHE A 224 14.83 88.84 -14.66
N LEU A 225 14.59 88.17 -15.79
CA LEU A 225 15.56 87.92 -16.85
C LEU A 225 15.51 89.00 -17.93
#